data_AF-A0A955DQG6-F1
#
_entry.id   AF-A0A955DQG6-F1
#
_cell.length_a   1.000
_cell.length_b   1.000
_cell.length_c   1.000
_cell.angle_alpha   90.00
_cell.angle_beta   90.00
_cell.angle_gamma   90.00
#
_symmetry.space_group_name_H-M   'P 1'
#
loop_
_entity.id
_entity.type
_entity.pdbx_description
1 polymer ?
#
loop_
_entity_poly.entity_id
_entity_poly.type
_entity_poly.pdbx_seq_one_letter_code
_entity_poly.pdbx_strand_id
1 'polypeptide(L)' 'PKSYLPAYGGWCALGMAIQDKFPVDPTAFKIVDGRLLLFLSNEQIKALDLWNDGDEQELLRKADAHWKTVAG' A
#
# COMPACT_ATOMS: atom_id res chain seq x y z
N PRO A 1 -11.57 9.36 -16.52
CA PRO A 1 -11.68 8.80 -15.15
C PRO A 1 -10.32 8.27 -14.64
N LYS A 2 -9.44 9.15 -14.16
CA LYS A 2 -8.10 8.81 -13.61
C LYS A 2 -8.06 8.78 -12.07
N SER A 3 -9.16 9.14 -11.40
CA SER A 3 -9.19 9.40 -9.96
C SER A 3 -9.31 8.17 -9.05
N TYR A 4 -9.36 6.97 -9.62
CA TYR A 4 -9.51 5.71 -8.85
C TYR A 4 -8.34 4.75 -9.04
N LEU A 5 -7.24 5.19 -9.67
CA LEU A 5 -6.08 4.34 -9.83
C LEU A 5 -5.38 4.18 -8.48
N PRO A 6 -5.17 2.96 -8.00
CA PRO A 6 -4.41 2.73 -6.77
C PRO A 6 -2.99 3.26 -6.91
N ALA A 7 -2.44 3.81 -5.83
CA ALA A 7 -1.11 4.43 -5.83
C ALA A 7 0.00 3.50 -6.35
N TYR A 8 -0.14 2.21 -6.07
CA TYR A 8 0.83 1.16 -6.43
C TYR A 8 0.24 0.14 -7.41
N GLY A 9 -0.62 0.58 -8.34
CA GLY A 9 -1.11 -0.27 -9.43
C GLY A 9 -1.95 -1.48 -8.99
N GLY A 10 -2.51 -1.47 -7.77
CA GLY A 10 -3.30 -2.57 -7.22
C GLY A 10 -2.55 -3.47 -6.24
N TRP A 11 -1.32 -3.12 -5.86
CA TRP A 11 -0.53 -3.88 -4.90
C TRP A 11 -0.60 -3.32 -3.49
N CYS A 12 -0.31 -4.17 -2.50
CA CYS A 12 -0.33 -3.79 -1.10
C CYS A 12 0.71 -2.72 -0.80
N ALA A 13 0.29 -1.59 -0.22
CA ALA A 13 1.17 -0.49 0.18
C ALA A 13 2.22 -0.90 1.20
N LEU A 14 1.83 -1.71 2.20
CA LEU A 14 2.78 -2.27 3.15
C LEU A 14 3.77 -3.21 2.46
N GLY A 15 3.29 -4.06 1.55
CA GLY A 15 4.13 -4.92 0.71
C GLY A 15 5.16 -4.10 -0.05
N MET A 16 4.74 -3.03 -0.72
CA MET A 16 5.64 -2.12 -1.42
C MET A 16 6.70 -1.53 -0.49
N ALA A 17 6.34 -1.17 0.75
CA ALA A 17 7.27 -0.65 1.74
C ALA A 17 8.34 -1.67 2.18
N ILE A 18 8.01 -2.96 2.19
CA ILE A 18 8.93 -4.06 2.53
C ILE A 18 9.50 -4.78 1.30
N GLN A 19 9.36 -4.15 0.12
CA GLN A 19 9.86 -4.67 -1.15
C GLN A 19 9.27 -6.00 -1.63
N ASP A 20 7.99 -6.24 -1.31
CA ASP A 20 7.26 -7.46 -1.67
C ASP A 20 5.90 -7.16 -2.32
N LYS A 21 5.37 -8.10 -3.10
CA LYS A 21 4.10 -7.96 -3.84
C LYS A 21 3.03 -8.85 -3.21
N PHE A 22 2.26 -8.27 -2.31
CA PHE A 22 1.09 -8.95 -1.75
C PHE A 22 -0.20 -8.58 -2.47
N PRO A 23 -1.13 -9.54 -2.61
CA PRO A 23 -2.48 -9.24 -3.08
C PRO A 23 -3.16 -8.29 -2.09
N VAL A 24 -4.16 -7.58 -2.58
CA VAL A 24 -4.90 -6.59 -1.80
C VAL A 24 -6.34 -7.03 -1.63
N ASP A 25 -6.93 -6.60 -0.53
CA ASP A 25 -8.37 -6.66 -0.33
C ASP A 25 -8.95 -5.26 -0.62
N PRO A 26 -9.90 -5.12 -1.56
CA PRO A 26 -10.54 -3.84 -1.85
C PRO A 26 -11.31 -3.25 -0.65
N THR A 27 -11.60 -4.05 0.38
CA THR A 27 -12.21 -3.57 1.64
C THR A 27 -11.19 -2.98 2.61
N ALA A 28 -9.90 -3.30 2.44
CA ALA A 28 -8.81 -2.79 3.27
C ALA A 28 -8.01 -1.73 2.50
N PHE A 29 -8.49 -0.50 2.57
CA PHE A 29 -7.85 0.64 1.91
C PHE A 29 -7.71 1.82 2.86
N LYS A 30 -6.77 2.72 2.54
CA LYS A 30 -6.58 4.00 3.23
C LYS A 30 -6.27 5.08 2.22
N ILE A 31 -6.76 6.29 2.45
CA ILE A 31 -6.40 7.45 1.64
C ILE A 31 -5.37 8.26 2.42
N VAL A 32 -4.17 8.39 1.86
CA VAL A 32 -3.06 9.15 2.44
C VAL A 32 -2.59 10.15 1.40
N ASP A 33 -2.54 11.44 1.75
CA ASP A 33 -2.20 12.55 0.84
C ASP A 33 -3.01 12.55 -0.48
N GLY A 34 -4.29 12.19 -0.39
CA GLY A 34 -5.18 12.08 -1.56
C GLY A 34 -4.89 10.88 -2.47
N ARG A 35 -4.01 9.96 -2.06
CA ARG A 35 -3.68 8.72 -2.79
C ARG A 35 -4.38 7.52 -2.16
N LEU A 36 -5.01 6.69 -3.00
CA LEU A 36 -5.64 5.45 -2.56
C LEU A 36 -4.57 4.36 -2.38
N LEU A 37 -4.33 3.98 -1.13
CA LEU A 37 -3.49 2.86 -0.73
C LEU A 37 -4.36 1.63 -0.46
N LEU A 38 -3.96 0.50 -1.03
CA LEU A 38 -4.62 -0.78 -0.82
C LEU A 38 -3.76 -1.67 0.08
N PHE A 39 -4.40 -2.51 0.87
CA PHE A 39 -3.74 -3.37 1.85
C PHE A 39 -4.22 -4.80 1.73
N LEU A 40 -3.34 -5.74 2.07
CA LEU A 40 -3.73 -7.12 2.32
C LEU A 40 -4.56 -7.16 3.61
N SER A 41 -5.74 -7.74 3.53
CA SER A 41 -6.52 -8.12 4.71
C SER A 41 -7.02 -9.54 4.52
N ASN A 42 -6.64 -10.42 5.43
CA ASN A 42 -7.18 -11.78 5.53
C ASN A 42 -7.28 -12.17 7.01
N GLU A 43 -7.77 -13.38 7.29
CA GLU A 43 -7.99 -13.85 8.67
C GLU A 43 -6.70 -13.97 9.50
N GLN A 44 -5.54 -14.00 8.84
CA GLN A 44 -4.23 -14.21 9.47
C GLN A 44 -3.42 -12.92 9.58
N ILE A 45 -3.55 -12.01 8.61
CA ILE A 45 -2.74 -10.82 8.44
C ILE A 45 -3.61 -9.65 8.04
N LYS A 46 -3.54 -8.59 8.84
CA LYS A 46 -4.15 -7.29 8.56
C LYS A 46 -3.03 -6.28 8.30
N ALA A 47 -2.65 -6.12 7.04
CA ALA A 47 -1.57 -5.20 6.67
C ALA A 47 -1.93 -3.74 6.96
N LEU A 48 -3.22 -3.39 6.98
CA LEU A 48 -3.66 -2.05 7.39
C LEU A 48 -3.37 -1.78 8.87
N ASP A 49 -3.56 -2.76 9.75
CA ASP A 49 -3.25 -2.61 11.18
C ASP A 49 -1.74 -2.45 11.38
N LEU A 50 -0.94 -3.29 10.72
CA LEU A 50 0.54 -3.17 10.73
C LEU A 50 1.02 -1.82 10.19
N TRP A 51 0.34 -1.28 9.18
CA TRP A 51 0.63 0.05 8.65
C TRP A 51 0.29 1.15 9.66
N ASN A 52 -0.84 1.04 10.35
CA ASN A 52 -1.28 2.02 11.35
C ASN A 52 -0.44 1.97 12.64
N ASP A 53 0.09 0.80 13.00
CA ASP A 53 1.02 0.63 14.12
C ASP A 53 2.43 1.16 13.80
N GLY A 54 2.77 1.25 12.51
CA GLY A 54 4.04 1.78 12.03
C GLY A 54 4.06 3.29 11.81
N ASP A 55 5.22 3.80 11.42
CA ASP A 55 5.36 5.18 10.93
C ASP A 55 4.85 5.25 9.48
N GLU A 56 3.61 5.72 9.32
CA GLU A 56 2.96 5.87 8.03
C GLU A 56 3.81 6.65 7.01
N GLN A 57 4.48 7.72 7.42
CA GLN A 57 5.25 8.57 6.50
C GLN A 57 6.53 7.86 6.03
N GLU A 58 7.21 7.15 6.93
CA GLU A 58 8.39 6.37 6.54
C GLU A 58 8.00 5.15 5.68
N LEU A 59 6.90 4.46 6.00
CA LEU A 59 6.38 3.36 5.19
C LEU A 59 5.98 3.85 3.78
N LEU A 60 5.34 5.01 3.69
CA LEU A 60 4.96 5.65 2.43
C LEU A 60 6.21 5.98 1.60
N ARG A 61 7.24 6.57 2.21
CA ARG A 61 8.50 6.89 1.54
C ARG A 61 9.20 5.64 1.00
N LYS A 62 9.23 4.56 1.78
CA LYS A 62 9.79 3.26 1.37
C LYS A 62 8.99 2.65 0.21
N ALA A 63 7.67 2.63 0.32
CA ALA A 63 6.79 2.11 -0.71
C ALA A 63 6.94 2.90 -2.02
N ASP A 64 6.98 4.23 -1.96
CA ASP A 64 7.20 5.11 -3.11
C ASP A 64 8.58 4.88 -3.76
N ALA A 65 9.63 4.70 -2.95
CA ALA A 65 10.96 4.42 -3.45
C ALA A 65 11.02 3.09 -4.21
N HIS A 66 10.43 2.03 -3.64
CA HIS A 66 10.37 0.74 -4.30
C HIS A 66 9.46 0.76 -5.53
N TRP A 67 8.29 1.41 -5.45
CA TRP A 67 7.38 1.52 -6.58
C TRP A 67 8.04 2.15 -7.80
N LYS A 68 8.84 3.21 -7.62
CA LYS A 68 9.64 3.83 -8.69
C LYS A 68 10.60 2.85 -9.38
N THR A 69 11.09 1.84 -8.67
CA THR A 69 11.98 0.82 -9.25
C THR A 69 11.25 -0.30 -9.97
N VAL A 70 10.01 -0.63 -9.58
CA VAL A 70 9.24 -1.74 -10.18
C VAL A 70 8.24 -1.28 -11.25
N ALA A 71 7.91 0.01 -11.29
CA ALA A 71 7.02 0.61 -12.28
C ALA A 71 7.76 1.30 -13.44
N GLY A 72 9.09 1.36 -13.39
CA GLY A 72 9.96 1.81 -14.48
C GLY A 72 10.42 0.63 -15.34
#